data_AF-M6FJS5-F1
#
_entry.id   AF-M6FJS5-F1
#
_cell.length_a   1.000
_cell.length_b   1.000
_cell.length_c   1.000
_cell.angle_alpha   90.00
_cell.angle_beta   90.00
_cell.angle_gamma   90.00
#
_symmetry.space_group_name_H-M   'P 1'
#
loop_
_entity.id
_entity.type
_entity.pdbx_description
1 polymer ?
#
loop_
_entity_poly.entity_id
_entity_poly.type
_entity_poly.pdbx_seq_one_letter_code
_entity_poly.pdbx_strand_id
1 'polypeptide(L)'
;MIFYMFIDGVGFGPDDPETNPFSRYANSFFLPLAGKPIPENAPESLKNAIFLKTDASMGIKGLPQSATGQTSLWTGINACKILQRHLSGFPTFTLKKIISKYSIIRVLEEHGFKADLLNCYTPAFNEHVKKNPRHLSASTLIQMASDKPLKGMEDLRQGKGLYMDITHEYLKEFSKGYLDDSDELFQIRDPYKTGKSIIRNCKEDNYTLCIYEFFLTDKVGHKMHWEAAQKYIGELEAFLTGILEELNPEEDQLIVTSDHGNIEDLSVDVHTLNQVPTILYGKYTSQMEKKIRSIVDIPSAIYDVLGIDIELRDEEFMKEVF
;
A
#
# COMPACT_ATOMS: atom_id res chain seq x y z
N MET A 1 0.41 12.35 -12.34
CA MET A 1 -0.15 11.07 -11.85
C MET A 1 0.08 10.97 -10.34
N ILE A 2 -0.77 10.28 -9.59
CA ILE A 2 -0.54 9.89 -8.19
C ILE A 2 -0.12 8.41 -8.17
N PHE A 3 1.09 8.11 -7.69
CA PHE A 3 1.52 6.75 -7.40
C PHE A 3 1.39 6.51 -5.89
N TYR A 4 0.54 5.57 -5.52
CA TYR A 4 0.20 5.27 -4.15
C TYR A 4 0.72 3.87 -3.78
N MET A 5 1.84 3.84 -3.08
CA MET A 5 2.42 2.62 -2.54
C MET A 5 1.90 2.36 -1.12
N PHE A 6 1.30 1.18 -0.93
CA PHE A 6 0.87 0.71 0.37
C PHE A 6 1.76 -0.45 0.80
N ILE A 7 2.41 -0.29 1.96
CA ILE A 7 3.33 -1.27 2.54
C ILE A 7 2.70 -1.74 3.85
N ASP A 8 2.21 -2.97 3.88
CA ASP A 8 1.46 -3.54 5.00
C ASP A 8 2.37 -3.75 6.23
N GLY A 9 1.91 -3.43 7.42
CA GLY A 9 2.66 -3.67 8.67
C GLY A 9 3.95 -2.87 8.84
N VAL A 10 3.92 -1.54 8.66
CA VAL A 10 5.06 -0.63 8.86
C VAL A 10 4.69 0.55 9.75
N GLY A 11 5.42 0.76 10.84
CA GLY A 11 5.30 1.90 11.75
C GLY A 11 6.60 2.67 11.96
N PHE A 12 6.53 3.77 12.72
CA PHE A 12 7.70 4.42 13.29
C PHE A 12 8.15 3.70 14.56
N GLY A 13 9.41 3.26 14.61
CA GLY A 13 10.03 2.61 15.75
C GLY A 13 11.19 3.42 16.35
N PRO A 14 11.75 2.98 17.49
CA PRO A 14 12.93 3.58 18.10
C PRO A 14 14.19 3.32 17.25
N ASP A 15 15.22 4.15 17.42
CA ASP A 15 16.57 3.84 16.92
C ASP A 15 17.22 2.76 17.80
N ASP A 16 16.74 1.52 17.64
CA ASP A 16 17.24 0.35 18.37
C ASP A 16 17.51 -0.79 17.37
N PRO A 17 18.79 -1.08 17.03
CA PRO A 17 19.09 -2.13 16.07
C PRO A 17 18.73 -3.53 16.59
N GLU A 18 18.54 -3.74 17.90
CA GLU A 18 18.18 -5.05 18.45
C GLU A 18 16.70 -5.39 18.31
N THR A 19 15.84 -4.40 18.10
CA THR A 19 14.38 -4.59 17.96
C THR A 19 13.82 -4.05 16.65
N ASN A 20 14.40 -2.97 16.10
CA ASN A 20 13.92 -2.30 14.89
C ASN A 20 14.82 -2.59 13.68
N PRO A 21 14.36 -3.38 12.69
CA PRO A 21 15.07 -3.64 11.44
C PRO A 21 15.37 -2.40 10.61
N PHE A 22 14.55 -1.35 10.68
CA PHE A 22 14.87 -0.09 10.01
C PHE A 22 16.08 0.57 10.64
N SER A 23 16.27 0.48 11.96
CA SER A 23 17.50 0.95 12.60
C SER A 23 18.70 0.14 12.13
N ARG A 24 18.56 -1.19 12.04
CA ARG A 24 19.68 -2.08 11.71
C ARG A 24 20.06 -2.08 10.23
N TYR A 25 19.10 -2.02 9.32
CA TYR A 25 19.31 -2.32 7.90
C TYR A 25 18.97 -1.20 6.92
N ALA A 26 18.11 -0.24 7.28
CA ALA A 26 17.80 0.85 6.36
C ALA A 26 19.04 1.73 6.13
N ASN A 27 19.24 2.17 4.89
CA ASN A 27 20.37 3.02 4.52
C ASN A 27 19.97 4.26 3.72
N SER A 28 18.69 4.41 3.38
CA SER A 28 18.20 5.53 2.57
C SER A 28 16.77 5.94 2.96
N PHE A 29 15.77 5.51 2.19
CA PHE A 29 14.39 5.97 2.26
C PHE A 29 13.73 5.70 3.62
N PHE A 30 14.05 4.58 4.29
CA PHE A 30 13.41 4.19 5.54
C PHE A 30 14.15 4.62 6.80
N LEU A 31 15.28 5.31 6.70
CA LEU A 31 16.01 5.84 7.87
C LEU A 31 15.10 6.61 8.85
N PRO A 32 14.18 7.50 8.41
CA PRO A 32 13.31 8.24 9.32
C PRO A 32 12.33 7.35 10.11
N LEU A 33 12.05 6.13 9.64
CA LEU A 33 11.18 5.18 10.36
C LEU A 33 11.83 4.66 11.65
N ALA A 34 13.16 4.75 11.76
CA ALA A 34 13.91 4.52 12.98
C ALA A 34 14.34 5.81 13.68
N GLY A 35 13.78 6.96 13.30
CA GLY A 35 14.19 8.26 13.84
C GLY A 35 15.57 8.75 13.38
N LYS A 36 16.17 8.10 12.38
CA LYS A 36 17.46 8.53 11.81
C LYS A 36 17.25 9.62 10.76
N PRO A 37 18.15 10.62 10.67
CA PRO A 37 18.05 11.65 9.66
C PRO A 37 18.36 11.11 8.26
N ILE A 38 17.78 11.75 7.24
CA ILE A 38 18.22 11.57 5.85
C ILE A 38 19.62 12.19 5.71
N PRO A 39 20.62 11.48 5.12
CA PRO A 39 21.98 12.00 4.93
C PRO A 39 22.02 13.24 4.03
N GLU A 40 22.94 14.18 4.28
CA GLU A 40 23.09 15.41 3.49
C GLU A 40 23.39 15.15 2.00
N ASN A 41 24.09 14.05 1.71
CA ASN A 41 24.43 13.60 0.36
C ASN A 41 23.32 12.77 -0.30
N ALA A 42 22.15 12.61 0.35
CA ALA A 42 21.02 11.93 -0.26
C ALA A 42 20.47 12.71 -1.47
N PRO A 43 19.82 12.03 -2.42
CA PRO A 43 19.14 12.68 -3.54
C PRO A 43 18.15 13.75 -3.06
N GLU A 44 18.04 14.82 -3.83
CA GLU A 44 17.15 15.95 -3.53
C GLU A 44 15.69 15.52 -3.40
N SER A 45 15.26 14.53 -4.19
CA SER A 45 13.93 13.94 -4.10
C SER A 45 13.64 13.33 -2.73
N LEU A 46 14.62 12.63 -2.14
CA LEU A 46 14.48 12.04 -0.81
C LEU A 46 14.51 13.11 0.29
N LYS A 47 15.37 14.12 0.17
CA LYS A 47 15.44 15.23 1.14
C LYS A 47 14.15 16.06 1.18
N ASN A 48 13.44 16.15 0.06
CA ASN A 48 12.18 16.87 -0.05
C ASN A 48 10.94 16.02 0.24
N ALA A 49 11.10 14.73 0.54
CA ALA A 49 10.00 13.89 0.99
C ALA A 49 9.57 14.28 2.41
N ILE A 50 8.26 14.39 2.62
CA ILE A 50 7.67 14.73 3.91
C ILE A 50 7.17 13.45 4.58
N PHE A 51 7.62 13.19 5.81
CA PHE A 51 7.26 12.01 6.60
C PHE A 51 6.25 12.39 7.69
N LEU A 52 4.97 12.09 7.46
CA LEU A 52 3.93 12.31 8.45
C LEU A 52 3.77 11.09 9.35
N LYS A 53 3.57 11.34 10.65
CA LYS A 53 3.12 10.32 11.59
C LYS A 53 1.60 10.29 11.59
N THR A 54 1.00 9.27 11.01
CA THR A 54 -0.46 9.15 10.91
C THR A 54 -1.02 8.14 11.90
N ASP A 55 -2.17 8.48 12.48
CA ASP A 55 -2.87 7.61 13.43
C ASP A 55 -3.58 6.46 12.69
N ALA A 56 -3.14 5.23 12.94
CA ALA A 56 -3.76 4.00 12.48
C ALA A 56 -4.87 3.48 13.42
N SER A 57 -4.91 3.97 14.67
CA SER A 57 -5.94 3.57 15.64
C SER A 57 -7.31 4.20 15.34
N MET A 58 -7.31 5.34 14.65
CA MET A 58 -8.49 6.13 14.29
C MET A 58 -9.36 6.45 15.52
N GLY A 59 -8.71 6.64 16.67
CA GLY A 59 -9.36 6.90 17.95
C GLY A 59 -10.07 5.69 18.60
N ILE A 60 -9.92 4.48 18.05
CA ILE A 60 -10.56 3.26 18.57
C ILE A 60 -9.54 2.42 19.36
N LYS A 61 -9.94 2.01 20.56
CA LYS A 61 -9.09 1.21 21.46
C LYS A 61 -8.76 -0.17 20.85
N GLY A 62 -7.50 -0.57 20.96
CA GLY A 62 -6.98 -1.86 20.49
C GLY A 62 -5.82 -1.64 19.52
N LEU A 63 -5.13 -2.73 19.18
CA LEU A 63 -4.12 -2.69 18.12
C LEU A 63 -4.81 -2.42 16.79
N PRO A 64 -4.31 -1.49 15.96
CA PRO A 64 -4.67 -1.38 14.55
C PRO A 64 -4.59 -2.74 13.84
N GLN A 65 -5.54 -3.03 12.94
CA GLN A 65 -5.64 -4.32 12.25
C GLN A 65 -6.06 -4.16 10.79
N SER A 66 -5.65 -5.12 9.96
CA SER A 66 -5.67 -4.97 8.50
C SER A 66 -7.05 -4.80 7.88
N ALA A 67 -8.07 -5.57 8.32
CA ALA A 67 -9.38 -5.51 7.65
C ALA A 67 -10.03 -4.13 7.79
N THR A 68 -10.00 -3.55 9.00
CA THR A 68 -10.55 -2.21 9.25
C THR A 68 -9.60 -1.09 8.83
N GLY A 69 -8.30 -1.26 9.04
CA GLY A 69 -7.28 -0.30 8.63
C GLY A 69 -7.32 -0.06 7.12
N GLN A 70 -7.15 -1.13 6.34
CA GLN A 70 -7.23 -1.07 4.88
C GLN A 70 -8.59 -0.58 4.38
N THR A 71 -9.71 -1.02 4.96
CA THR A 71 -11.04 -0.50 4.53
C THR A 71 -11.10 1.01 4.67
N SER A 72 -10.58 1.56 5.76
CA SER A 72 -10.57 3.02 5.98
C SER A 72 -9.62 3.72 5.03
N LEU A 73 -8.45 3.13 4.81
CA LEU A 73 -7.42 3.60 3.88
C LEU A 73 -7.94 3.70 2.43
N TRP A 74 -8.84 2.80 2.03
CA TRP A 74 -9.36 2.75 0.66
C TRP A 74 -10.64 3.52 0.41
N THR A 75 -11.31 3.98 1.46
CA THR A 75 -12.67 4.53 1.33
C THR A 75 -12.87 5.87 2.00
N GLY A 76 -12.00 6.23 2.95
CA GLY A 76 -12.16 7.42 3.78
C GLY A 76 -13.27 7.29 4.82
N ILE A 77 -13.84 6.09 4.97
CA ILE A 77 -14.85 5.76 5.97
C ILE A 77 -14.14 5.13 7.17
N ASN A 78 -14.41 5.61 8.40
CA ASN A 78 -13.77 5.06 9.60
C ASN A 78 -14.38 3.69 9.96
N ALA A 79 -13.81 2.62 9.41
CA ALA A 79 -14.29 1.25 9.57
C ALA A 79 -14.18 0.76 11.01
N CYS A 80 -13.15 1.18 11.75
CA CYS A 80 -12.98 0.82 13.17
C CYS A 80 -14.12 1.40 14.01
N LYS A 81 -14.53 2.64 13.74
CA LYS A 81 -15.65 3.30 14.41
C LYS A 81 -16.97 2.61 14.10
N ILE A 82 -17.20 2.23 12.84
CA ILE A 82 -18.41 1.51 12.44
C ILE A 82 -18.51 0.15 13.13
N LEU A 83 -17.41 -0.62 13.18
CA LEU A 83 -17.41 -1.91 13.87
C LEU A 83 -17.23 -1.82 15.39
N GLN A 84 -16.94 -0.62 15.91
CA GLN A 84 -16.57 -0.34 17.30
C GLN A 84 -15.37 -1.19 17.81
N ARG A 85 -14.53 -1.65 16.90
CA ARG A 85 -13.32 -2.44 17.18
C ARG A 85 -12.42 -2.48 15.95
N HIS A 86 -11.17 -2.82 16.18
CA HIS A 86 -10.25 -3.26 15.12
C HIS A 86 -10.56 -4.71 14.71
N LEU A 87 -10.40 -5.02 13.43
CA LEU A 87 -10.60 -6.36 12.89
C LEU A 87 -9.43 -6.78 12.02
N SER A 88 -8.89 -7.97 12.29
CA SER A 88 -7.83 -8.61 11.51
C SER A 88 -8.37 -9.49 10.38
N GLY A 89 -7.50 -9.84 9.43
CA GLY A 89 -7.82 -10.76 8.34
C GLY A 89 -8.71 -10.13 7.27
N PHE A 90 -9.82 -10.79 6.93
CA PHE A 90 -10.63 -10.41 5.77
C PHE A 90 -11.81 -9.48 6.13
N PRO A 91 -12.16 -8.51 5.26
CA PRO A 91 -13.34 -7.66 5.44
C PRO A 91 -14.64 -8.44 5.68
N THR A 92 -15.41 -8.02 6.69
CA THR A 92 -16.75 -8.56 6.96
C THR A 92 -17.75 -8.15 5.88
N PHE A 93 -19.00 -8.62 6.02
CA PHE A 93 -20.10 -8.17 5.17
C PHE A 93 -20.27 -6.63 5.19
N THR A 94 -20.22 -6.00 6.36
CA THR A 94 -20.31 -4.54 6.51
C THR A 94 -19.14 -3.84 5.81
N LEU A 95 -17.91 -4.31 6.01
CA LEU A 95 -16.73 -3.70 5.38
C LEU A 95 -16.75 -3.87 3.86
N LYS A 96 -17.21 -5.03 3.36
CA LYS A 96 -17.42 -5.26 1.93
C LYS A 96 -18.43 -4.30 1.31
N LYS A 97 -19.53 -3.97 2.02
CA LYS A 97 -20.48 -2.95 1.58
C LYS A 97 -19.82 -1.58 1.47
N ILE A 98 -19.05 -1.18 2.49
CA ILE A 98 -18.30 0.08 2.48
C ILE A 98 -17.37 0.14 1.27
N ILE A 99 -16.52 -0.88 1.07
CA ILE A 99 -15.60 -0.98 -0.07
C ILE A 99 -16.36 -0.94 -1.40
N SER A 100 -17.45 -1.68 -1.54
CA SER A 100 -18.22 -1.73 -2.79
C SER A 100 -18.78 -0.37 -3.21
N LYS A 101 -19.09 0.50 -2.24
CA LYS A 101 -19.68 1.82 -2.46
C LYS A 101 -18.64 2.92 -2.58
N TYR A 102 -17.59 2.86 -1.76
CA TYR A 102 -16.66 3.97 -1.56
C TYR A 102 -15.20 3.62 -1.90
N SER A 103 -14.93 2.48 -2.55
CA SER A 103 -13.59 2.17 -3.08
C SER A 103 -13.03 3.37 -3.84
N ILE A 104 -11.83 3.81 -3.46
CA ILE A 104 -11.15 4.95 -4.10
C ILE A 104 -11.04 4.81 -5.61
N ILE A 105 -10.82 3.59 -6.11
CA ILE A 105 -10.75 3.33 -7.56
C ILE A 105 -12.12 3.59 -8.21
N ARG A 106 -13.20 3.07 -7.60
CA ARG A 106 -14.56 3.29 -8.08
C ARG A 106 -14.91 4.78 -8.08
N VAL A 107 -14.65 5.48 -6.97
CA VAL A 107 -14.95 6.91 -6.85
C VAL A 107 -14.22 7.71 -7.93
N LEU A 108 -12.93 7.46 -8.16
CA LEU A 108 -12.18 8.16 -9.21
C LEU A 108 -12.73 7.88 -10.62
N GLU A 109 -13.04 6.62 -10.94
CA GLU A 109 -13.59 6.24 -12.24
C GLU A 109 -14.98 6.86 -12.50
N GLU A 110 -15.85 6.89 -11.49
CA GLU A 110 -17.16 7.55 -11.58
C GLU A 110 -17.04 9.07 -11.82
N HIS A 111 -15.89 9.67 -11.48
CA HIS A 111 -15.57 11.08 -11.73
C HIS A 111 -14.68 11.29 -12.97
N GLY A 112 -14.53 10.27 -13.82
CA GLY A 112 -13.81 10.37 -15.09
C GLY A 112 -12.29 10.29 -14.98
N PHE A 113 -11.76 9.91 -13.83
CA PHE A 113 -10.32 9.67 -13.64
C PHE A 113 -9.97 8.20 -13.84
N LYS A 114 -8.89 7.94 -14.56
CA LYS A 114 -8.37 6.59 -14.74
C LYS A 114 -7.58 6.16 -13.49
N ALA A 115 -8.07 5.17 -12.76
CA ALA A 115 -7.46 4.66 -11.52
C ALA A 115 -7.32 3.13 -11.54
N ASP A 116 -6.29 2.56 -10.92
CA ASP A 116 -6.10 1.09 -10.94
C ASP A 116 -5.31 0.55 -9.75
N LEU A 117 -5.55 -0.71 -9.40
CA LEU A 117 -4.66 -1.51 -8.56
C LEU A 117 -3.68 -2.27 -9.44
N LEU A 118 -2.39 -2.08 -9.20
CA LEU A 118 -1.31 -2.63 -10.01
C LEU A 118 -0.96 -4.08 -9.67
N ASN A 119 -1.46 -4.62 -8.56
CA ASN A 119 -1.17 -5.99 -8.15
C ASN A 119 -1.67 -7.00 -9.20
N CYS A 120 -0.74 -7.78 -9.76
CA CYS A 120 -1.02 -8.88 -10.67
C CYS A 120 -1.11 -10.21 -9.92
N TYR A 121 -1.99 -11.09 -10.40
CA TYR A 121 -2.32 -12.35 -9.74
C TYR A 121 -2.13 -13.55 -10.67
N THR A 122 -1.62 -14.64 -10.11
CA THR A 122 -1.44 -15.90 -10.85
C THR A 122 -2.79 -16.57 -11.13
N PRO A 123 -2.86 -17.49 -12.12
CA PRO A 123 -4.05 -18.31 -12.31
C PRO A 123 -4.45 -19.13 -11.07
N ALA A 124 -3.46 -19.57 -10.27
CA ALA A 124 -3.70 -20.25 -9.01
C ALA A 124 -4.49 -19.38 -8.02
N PHE A 125 -4.16 -18.09 -7.93
CA PHE A 125 -4.93 -17.15 -7.10
C PHE A 125 -6.35 -16.95 -7.63
N ASN A 126 -6.52 -16.85 -8.95
CA ASN A 126 -7.87 -16.75 -9.56
C ASN A 126 -8.75 -17.97 -9.22
N GLU A 127 -8.17 -19.17 -9.20
CA GLU A 127 -8.89 -20.36 -8.70
C GLU A 127 -9.20 -20.27 -7.20
N HIS A 128 -8.27 -19.78 -6.40
CA HIS A 128 -8.50 -19.58 -4.97
C HIS A 128 -9.66 -18.62 -4.71
N VAL A 129 -9.73 -17.49 -5.42
CA VAL A 129 -10.82 -16.52 -5.35
C VAL A 129 -12.17 -17.17 -5.70
N LYS A 130 -12.22 -17.98 -6.77
CA LYS A 130 -13.43 -18.72 -7.17
C LYS A 130 -13.87 -19.74 -6.11
N LYS A 131 -12.94 -20.43 -5.47
CA LYS A 131 -13.20 -21.42 -4.42
C LYS A 131 -13.57 -20.77 -3.08
N ASN A 132 -13.04 -19.57 -2.79
CA ASN A 132 -13.16 -18.89 -1.50
C ASN A 132 -13.64 -17.42 -1.65
N PRO A 133 -14.79 -17.13 -2.29
CA PRO A 133 -15.23 -15.77 -2.59
C PRO A 133 -15.51 -14.90 -1.34
N ARG A 134 -15.55 -15.53 -0.15
CA ARG A 134 -15.72 -14.82 1.14
C ARG A 134 -14.40 -14.36 1.75
N HIS A 135 -13.25 -14.91 1.34
CA HIS A 135 -11.94 -14.66 1.94
C HIS A 135 -11.04 -13.88 0.97
N LEU A 136 -11.38 -12.61 0.77
CA LEU A 136 -10.67 -11.71 -0.13
C LEU A 136 -10.12 -10.54 0.68
N SER A 137 -8.88 -10.11 0.39
CA SER A 137 -8.27 -8.94 1.02
C SER A 137 -9.04 -7.67 0.66
N ALA A 138 -8.87 -6.59 1.45
CA ALA A 138 -9.49 -5.32 1.13
C ALA A 138 -8.95 -4.75 -0.20
N SER A 139 -7.65 -4.92 -0.48
CA SER A 139 -7.04 -4.57 -1.77
C SER A 139 -7.69 -5.31 -2.96
N THR A 140 -7.93 -6.62 -2.85
CA THR A 140 -8.63 -7.38 -3.91
C THR A 140 -10.05 -6.84 -4.13
N LEU A 141 -10.73 -6.49 -3.05
CA LEU A 141 -12.11 -5.98 -3.10
C LEU A 141 -12.22 -4.59 -3.73
N ILE A 142 -11.23 -3.70 -3.58
CA ILE A 142 -11.29 -2.35 -4.19
C ILE A 142 -11.23 -2.40 -5.71
N GLN A 143 -10.46 -3.33 -6.28
CA GLN A 143 -10.40 -3.55 -7.73
C GLN A 143 -11.74 -4.08 -8.22
N MET A 144 -12.27 -5.11 -7.56
CA MET A 144 -13.56 -5.71 -7.90
C MET A 144 -14.73 -4.71 -7.77
N ALA A 145 -14.65 -3.76 -6.84
CA ALA A 145 -15.66 -2.72 -6.65
C ALA A 145 -15.76 -1.71 -7.82
N SER A 146 -14.73 -1.63 -8.67
CA SER A 146 -14.69 -0.79 -9.87
C SER A 146 -15.11 -1.51 -11.17
N ASP A 147 -15.71 -2.71 -11.06
CA ASP A 147 -16.10 -3.56 -12.19
C ASP A 147 -14.94 -3.93 -13.15
N LYS A 148 -13.71 -3.89 -12.64
CA LYS A 148 -12.49 -4.28 -13.37
C LYS A 148 -12.09 -5.72 -13.05
N PRO A 149 -11.56 -6.47 -14.02
CA PRO A 149 -10.95 -7.76 -13.73
C PRO A 149 -9.70 -7.58 -12.87
N LEU A 150 -9.36 -8.62 -12.11
CA LEU A 150 -8.05 -8.71 -11.47
C LEU A 150 -6.97 -8.83 -12.56
N LYS A 151 -5.87 -8.08 -12.41
CA LYS A 151 -4.75 -8.13 -13.35
C LYS A 151 -4.08 -9.50 -13.33
N GLY A 152 -3.85 -10.06 -14.50
CA GLY A 152 -3.27 -11.39 -14.68
C GLY A 152 -1.80 -11.36 -15.08
N MET A 153 -1.31 -12.52 -15.50
CA MET A 153 0.08 -12.68 -15.99
C MET A 153 0.33 -11.90 -17.29
N GLU A 154 -0.70 -11.70 -18.12
CA GLU A 154 -0.55 -10.92 -19.35
C GLU A 154 -0.41 -9.42 -19.06
N ASP A 155 -1.15 -8.88 -18.08
CA ASP A 155 -0.94 -7.51 -17.61
C ASP A 155 0.48 -7.34 -17.04
N LEU A 156 0.97 -8.32 -16.28
CA LEU A 156 2.33 -8.31 -15.74
C LEU A 156 3.39 -8.28 -16.87
N ARG A 157 3.19 -9.08 -17.93
CA ARG A 157 4.09 -9.15 -19.09
C ARG A 157 4.11 -7.85 -19.89
N GLN A 158 2.96 -7.20 -20.02
CA GLN A 158 2.83 -5.90 -20.67
C GLN A 158 3.29 -4.73 -19.79
N GLY A 159 3.76 -5.00 -18.57
CA GLY A 159 4.21 -3.97 -17.64
C GLY A 159 3.08 -3.10 -17.06
N LYS A 160 1.83 -3.57 -17.13
CA LYS A 160 0.62 -2.89 -16.62
C LYS A 160 0.37 -3.12 -15.13
N GLY A 161 1.31 -3.75 -14.45
CA GLY A 161 1.21 -4.07 -13.04
C GLY A 161 2.49 -4.71 -12.51
N LEU A 162 2.44 -5.09 -11.25
CA LEU A 162 3.55 -5.63 -10.46
C LEU A 162 3.10 -6.90 -9.75
N TYR A 163 4.00 -7.87 -9.64
CA TYR A 163 3.76 -9.01 -8.77
C TYR A 163 3.97 -8.64 -7.30
N MET A 164 3.46 -9.45 -6.38
CA MET A 164 3.42 -9.14 -4.93
C MET A 164 4.78 -8.90 -4.28
N ASP A 165 5.87 -9.35 -4.90
CA ASP A 165 7.25 -9.29 -4.38
C ASP A 165 8.15 -8.34 -5.18
N ILE A 166 7.66 -7.69 -6.24
CA ILE A 166 8.42 -6.83 -7.18
C ILE A 166 9.44 -7.62 -8.03
N THR A 167 10.20 -8.53 -7.42
CA THR A 167 11.37 -9.24 -7.96
C THR A 167 11.03 -10.48 -8.77
N HIS A 168 9.80 -11.01 -8.65
CA HIS A 168 9.36 -12.29 -9.22
C HIS A 168 10.01 -13.55 -8.60
N GLU A 169 10.71 -13.44 -7.47
CA GLU A 169 11.31 -14.61 -6.82
C GLU A 169 10.29 -15.69 -6.43
N TYR A 170 9.10 -15.26 -6.00
CA TYR A 170 8.02 -16.17 -5.64
C TYR A 170 7.10 -16.48 -6.83
N LEU A 171 7.22 -15.77 -7.94
CA LEU A 171 6.32 -15.95 -9.09
C LEU A 171 6.40 -17.37 -9.65
N LYS A 172 7.61 -17.94 -9.72
CA LYS A 172 7.84 -19.31 -10.19
C LYS A 172 7.19 -20.34 -9.28
N GLU A 173 7.31 -20.18 -7.96
CA GLU A 173 6.68 -21.08 -6.98
C GLU A 173 5.16 -21.10 -7.13
N PHE A 174 4.53 -19.92 -7.22
CA PHE A 174 3.07 -19.78 -7.26
C PHE A 174 2.44 -19.91 -8.65
N SER A 175 3.26 -20.07 -9.71
CA SER A 175 2.80 -20.26 -11.09
C SER A 175 3.19 -21.62 -11.67
N LYS A 176 3.78 -22.50 -10.86
CA LYS A 176 4.17 -23.85 -11.29
C LYS A 176 2.94 -24.62 -11.80
N GLY A 177 3.04 -25.16 -13.02
CA GLY A 177 1.95 -25.87 -13.68
C GLY A 177 0.92 -24.97 -14.39
N TYR A 178 1.09 -23.64 -14.32
CA TYR A 178 0.27 -22.67 -15.04
C TYR A 178 1.03 -21.92 -16.14
N LEU A 179 2.35 -21.75 -15.98
CA LEU A 179 3.24 -21.19 -16.98
C LEU A 179 4.33 -22.21 -17.35
N ASP A 180 4.90 -22.06 -18.55
CA ASP A 180 6.03 -22.88 -18.99
C ASP A 180 7.29 -22.55 -18.16
N ASP A 181 8.12 -23.53 -17.86
CA ASP A 181 9.36 -23.34 -17.06
C ASP A 181 10.35 -22.35 -17.72
N SER A 182 10.21 -22.12 -19.03
CA SER A 182 10.96 -21.14 -19.82
C SER A 182 10.29 -19.78 -20.00
N ASP A 183 9.12 -19.54 -19.39
CA ASP A 183 8.40 -18.26 -19.50
C ASP A 183 9.29 -17.09 -19.01
N GLU A 184 9.37 -16.03 -19.82
CA GLU A 184 10.19 -14.85 -19.56
C GLU A 184 9.80 -14.15 -18.25
N LEU A 185 8.56 -14.31 -17.78
CA LEU A 185 8.13 -13.78 -16.50
C LEU A 185 8.94 -14.35 -15.31
N PHE A 186 9.54 -15.53 -15.45
CA PHE A 186 10.37 -16.11 -14.39
C PHE A 186 11.77 -15.49 -14.26
N GLN A 187 12.11 -14.53 -15.11
CA GLN A 187 13.33 -13.73 -14.93
C GLN A 187 13.20 -12.85 -13.68
N ILE A 188 14.18 -12.95 -12.80
CA ILE A 188 14.25 -12.09 -11.61
C ILE A 188 14.40 -10.63 -12.05
N ARG A 189 13.58 -9.77 -11.45
CA ARG A 189 13.58 -8.34 -11.73
C ARG A 189 14.43 -7.60 -10.72
N ASP A 190 15.12 -6.58 -11.22
CA ASP A 190 15.81 -5.60 -10.39
C ASP A 190 14.77 -4.61 -9.82
N PRO A 191 14.66 -4.44 -8.49
CA PRO A 191 13.65 -3.56 -7.88
C PRO A 191 13.77 -2.12 -8.36
N TYR A 192 14.98 -1.57 -8.46
CA TYR A 192 15.21 -0.18 -8.89
C TYR A 192 14.73 0.08 -10.33
N LYS A 193 15.13 -0.78 -11.29
CA LYS A 193 14.64 -0.70 -12.67
C LYS A 193 13.14 -0.89 -12.75
N THR A 194 12.58 -1.76 -11.90
CA THR A 194 11.15 -2.02 -11.83
C THR A 194 10.40 -0.77 -11.37
N GLY A 195 10.89 -0.09 -10.32
CA GLY A 195 10.37 1.21 -9.84
C GLY A 195 10.36 2.29 -10.91
N LYS A 196 11.42 2.39 -11.72
CA LYS A 196 11.43 3.31 -12.89
C LYS A 196 10.40 2.91 -13.93
N SER A 197 10.39 1.64 -14.33
CA SER A 197 9.53 1.17 -15.43
C SER A 197 8.05 1.32 -15.09
N ILE A 198 7.62 1.05 -13.86
CA ILE A 198 6.20 1.13 -13.51
C ILE A 198 5.68 2.57 -13.58
N ILE A 199 6.47 3.56 -13.16
CA ILE A 199 6.09 4.98 -13.27
C ILE A 199 5.94 5.38 -14.74
N ARG A 200 6.87 4.98 -15.62
CA ARG A 200 6.76 5.24 -17.07
C ARG A 200 5.50 4.63 -17.66
N ASN A 201 5.26 3.36 -17.39
CA ASN A 201 4.11 2.63 -17.93
C ASN A 201 2.79 3.23 -17.45
N CYS A 202 2.70 3.58 -16.16
CA CYS A 202 1.50 4.21 -15.62
C CYS A 202 1.23 5.58 -16.26
N LYS A 203 2.28 6.36 -16.58
CA LYS A 203 2.16 7.64 -17.30
C LYS A 203 1.79 7.45 -18.77
N GLU A 204 2.39 6.49 -19.46
CA GLU A 204 2.07 6.14 -20.85
C GLU A 204 0.60 5.72 -21.00
N ASP A 205 0.09 4.96 -20.03
CA ASP A 205 -1.31 4.56 -19.96
C ASP A 205 -2.26 5.68 -19.46
N ASN A 206 -1.76 6.89 -19.19
CA ASN A 206 -2.53 8.05 -18.72
C ASN A 206 -3.32 7.81 -17.41
N TYR A 207 -2.74 7.08 -16.45
CA TYR A 207 -3.37 6.93 -15.13
C TYR A 207 -3.32 8.23 -14.32
N THR A 208 -4.43 8.52 -13.65
CA THR A 208 -4.50 9.56 -12.62
C THR A 208 -4.03 9.03 -11.27
N LEU A 209 -4.44 7.80 -10.90
CA LEU A 209 -4.04 7.12 -9.67
C LEU A 209 -3.64 5.67 -9.96
N CYS A 210 -2.49 5.25 -9.46
CA CYS A 210 -2.12 3.85 -9.41
C CYS A 210 -1.79 3.44 -7.99
N ILE A 211 -2.41 2.36 -7.51
CA ILE A 211 -2.18 1.80 -6.18
C ILE A 211 -1.35 0.52 -6.32
N TYR A 212 -0.35 0.33 -5.47
CA TYR A 212 0.37 -0.94 -5.35
C TYR A 212 0.46 -1.36 -3.89
N GLU A 213 0.01 -2.57 -3.59
CA GLU A 213 0.12 -3.20 -2.27
C GLU A 213 1.36 -4.11 -2.21
N PHE A 214 2.16 -3.93 -1.16
CA PHE A 214 3.23 -4.82 -0.77
C PHE A 214 2.97 -5.33 0.66
N PHE A 215 2.55 -6.59 0.80
CA PHE A 215 2.11 -7.16 2.09
C PHE A 215 3.15 -8.05 2.79
N LEU A 216 4.33 -8.26 2.18
CA LEU A 216 5.31 -9.22 2.72
C LEU A 216 5.97 -8.73 4.02
N THR A 217 6.03 -7.42 4.25
CA THR A 217 6.55 -6.80 5.48
C THR A 217 5.76 -7.21 6.72
N ASP A 218 4.42 -7.23 6.64
CA ASP A 218 3.58 -7.69 7.74
C ASP A 218 3.81 -9.17 8.08
N LYS A 219 3.91 -10.03 7.04
CA LYS A 219 4.25 -11.45 7.22
C LYS A 219 5.62 -11.66 7.86
N VAL A 220 6.58 -10.77 7.59
CA VAL A 220 7.91 -10.80 8.20
C VAL A 220 7.85 -10.38 9.66
N GLY A 221 7.09 -9.32 9.96
CA GLY A 221 6.86 -8.83 11.32
C GLY A 221 6.27 -9.91 12.22
N HIS A 222 5.16 -10.55 11.80
CA HIS A 222 4.55 -11.68 12.52
C HIS A 222 5.47 -12.87 12.74
N LYS A 223 6.48 -13.06 11.89
CA LYS A 223 7.47 -14.14 12.02
C LYS A 223 8.73 -13.72 12.76
N MET A 224 8.85 -12.44 13.13
CA MET A 224 10.06 -11.85 13.72
C MET A 224 11.33 -12.19 12.90
N HIS A 225 11.20 -12.20 11.56
CA HIS A 225 12.21 -12.79 10.67
C HIS A 225 13.23 -11.76 10.17
N TRP A 226 14.36 -11.67 10.86
CA TRP A 226 15.41 -10.66 10.61
C TRP A 226 16.02 -10.69 9.20
N GLU A 227 16.36 -11.87 8.68
CA GLU A 227 16.95 -11.98 7.35
C GLU A 227 15.98 -11.55 6.25
N ALA A 228 14.69 -11.89 6.39
CA ALA A 228 13.66 -11.44 5.47
C ALA A 228 13.41 -9.93 5.59
N ALA A 229 13.49 -9.36 6.81
CA ALA A 229 13.40 -7.92 7.01
C ALA A 229 14.54 -7.18 6.31
N GLN A 230 15.79 -7.63 6.48
CA GLN A 230 16.94 -7.07 5.77
C GLN A 230 16.73 -7.06 4.25
N LYS A 231 16.29 -8.20 3.70
CA LYS A 231 16.02 -8.35 2.26
C LYS A 231 14.97 -7.36 1.77
N TYR A 232 13.76 -7.37 2.35
CA TYR A 232 12.67 -6.55 1.85
C TYR A 232 12.89 -5.07 2.08
N ILE A 233 13.55 -4.66 3.17
CA ILE A 233 13.96 -3.26 3.36
C ILE A 233 14.84 -2.83 2.18
N GLY A 234 15.86 -3.61 1.82
CA GLY A 234 16.75 -3.28 0.71
C GLY A 234 16.04 -3.24 -0.65
N GLU A 235 15.15 -4.21 -0.93
CA GLU A 235 14.39 -4.26 -2.19
C GLU A 235 13.41 -3.09 -2.31
N LEU A 236 12.71 -2.75 -1.22
CA LEU A 236 11.78 -1.63 -1.18
C LEU A 236 12.52 -0.29 -1.29
N GLU A 237 13.66 -0.10 -0.62
CA GLU A 237 14.48 1.12 -0.77
C GLU A 237 14.98 1.28 -2.22
N ALA A 238 15.44 0.21 -2.86
CA ALA A 238 15.84 0.22 -4.25
C ALA A 238 14.67 0.56 -5.19
N PHE A 239 13.50 -0.06 -4.99
CA PHE A 239 12.29 0.21 -5.75
C PHE A 239 11.82 1.66 -5.62
N LEU A 240 11.75 2.16 -4.38
CA LEU A 240 11.37 3.55 -4.09
C LEU A 240 12.37 4.56 -4.64
N THR A 241 13.67 4.24 -4.63
CA THR A 241 14.69 5.07 -5.30
C THR A 241 14.41 5.16 -6.80
N GLY A 242 14.07 4.04 -7.44
CA GLY A 242 13.67 4.01 -8.85
C GLY A 242 12.44 4.88 -9.13
N ILE A 243 11.43 4.82 -8.26
CA ILE A 243 10.23 5.67 -8.35
C ILE A 243 10.60 7.15 -8.21
N LEU A 244 11.33 7.53 -7.16
CA LEU A 244 11.68 8.92 -6.88
C LEU A 244 12.48 9.58 -8.01
N GLU A 245 13.33 8.82 -8.70
CA GLU A 245 14.09 9.32 -9.85
C GLU A 245 13.28 9.47 -11.13
N GLU A 246 12.16 8.76 -11.27
CA GLU A 246 11.33 8.79 -12.47
C GLU A 246 10.16 9.79 -12.37
N LEU A 247 9.69 10.06 -11.16
CA LEU A 247 8.62 11.03 -10.93
C LEU A 247 9.05 12.46 -11.27
N ASN A 248 8.15 13.22 -11.92
CA ASN A 248 8.30 14.66 -12.04
C ASN A 248 7.54 15.32 -10.86
N PRO A 249 8.21 15.91 -9.85
CA PRO A 249 7.54 16.42 -8.66
C PRO A 249 6.60 17.62 -8.93
N GLU A 250 6.69 18.27 -10.10
CA GLU A 250 5.76 19.34 -10.48
C GLU A 250 4.44 18.81 -11.07
N GLU A 251 4.41 17.55 -11.51
CA GLU A 251 3.27 16.93 -12.22
C GLU A 251 2.71 15.70 -11.49
N ASP A 252 3.58 15.01 -10.77
CA ASP A 252 3.33 13.73 -10.14
C ASP A 252 3.36 13.82 -8.62
N GLN A 253 2.74 12.85 -7.96
CA GLN A 253 2.70 12.72 -6.50
C GLN A 253 3.00 11.27 -6.12
N LEU A 254 3.91 11.08 -5.16
CA LEU A 254 4.10 9.84 -4.43
C LEU A 254 3.36 9.91 -3.09
N ILE A 255 2.64 8.84 -2.77
CA ILE A 255 2.13 8.56 -1.43
C ILE A 255 2.66 7.18 -1.03
N VAL A 256 3.35 7.07 0.10
CA VAL A 256 3.70 5.78 0.71
C VAL A 256 3.06 5.70 2.08
N THR A 257 2.34 4.63 2.40
CA THR A 257 1.75 4.48 3.73
C THR A 257 1.64 3.04 4.19
N SER A 258 1.30 2.86 5.46
CA SER A 258 0.79 1.61 6.03
C SER A 258 -0.57 1.85 6.68
N ASP A 259 -1.22 0.78 7.11
CA ASP A 259 -2.49 0.76 7.84
C ASP A 259 -2.32 0.33 9.31
N HIS A 260 -1.16 -0.23 9.67
CA HIS A 260 -0.72 -0.51 11.04
C HIS A 260 0.80 -0.69 11.13
N GLY A 261 1.36 -0.64 12.34
CA GLY A 261 2.75 -1.01 12.59
C GLY A 261 2.92 -2.51 12.83
N ASN A 262 4.10 -3.04 12.49
CA ASN A 262 4.53 -4.42 12.75
C ASN A 262 6.07 -4.52 12.66
N ILE A 263 6.62 -4.47 11.44
CA ILE A 263 8.04 -4.80 11.17
C ILE A 263 9.04 -3.88 11.89
N GLU A 264 8.63 -2.69 12.35
CA GLU A 264 9.49 -1.78 13.12
C GLU A 264 9.82 -2.26 14.55
N ASP A 265 9.20 -3.36 15.00
CA ASP A 265 9.50 -4.01 16.27
C ASP A 265 9.41 -5.55 16.15
N LEU A 266 10.55 -6.20 15.84
CA LEU A 266 10.64 -7.66 15.77
C LEU A 266 10.89 -8.32 17.14
N SER A 267 10.70 -7.60 18.25
CA SER A 267 10.72 -8.21 19.58
C SER A 267 9.38 -8.87 19.95
N VAL A 268 8.32 -8.60 19.17
CA VAL A 268 6.97 -9.15 19.33
C VAL A 268 6.43 -9.67 17.99
N ASP A 269 5.49 -10.61 18.03
CA ASP A 269 4.87 -11.25 16.86
C ASP A 269 3.49 -10.69 16.51
N VAL A 270 3.12 -9.56 17.12
CA VAL A 270 1.83 -8.88 16.95
C VAL A 270 2.04 -7.46 16.42
N HIS A 271 0.97 -6.86 15.90
CA HIS A 271 0.99 -5.46 15.48
C HIS A 271 1.32 -4.52 16.64
N THR A 272 1.76 -3.30 16.32
CA THR A 272 2.10 -2.29 17.32
C THR A 272 1.05 -1.18 17.38
N LEU A 273 1.17 -0.29 18.38
CA LEU A 273 0.41 0.97 18.47
C LEU A 273 1.16 2.14 17.83
N ASN A 274 2.28 1.87 17.15
CA ASN A 274 3.08 2.93 16.56
C ASN A 274 2.28 3.66 15.48
N GLN A 275 2.50 4.97 15.38
CA GLN A 275 1.98 5.72 14.25
C GLN A 275 2.63 5.18 12.97
N VAL A 276 1.87 5.17 11.89
CA VAL A 276 2.35 4.68 10.59
C VAL A 276 2.91 5.85 9.79
N PRO A 277 3.84 5.59 8.86
CA PRO A 277 4.29 6.63 7.94
C PRO A 277 3.20 6.93 6.93
N THR A 278 2.96 8.21 6.66
CA THR A 278 2.40 8.67 5.40
C THR A 278 3.41 9.61 4.76
N ILE A 279 4.11 9.11 3.76
CA ILE A 279 5.24 9.78 3.11
C ILE A 279 4.75 10.41 1.82
N LEU A 280 5.03 11.70 1.66
CA LEU A 280 4.55 12.51 0.55
C LEU A 280 5.73 13.12 -0.20
N TYR A 281 5.69 13.04 -1.53
CA TYR A 281 6.66 13.74 -2.39
C TYR A 281 6.00 14.13 -3.72
N GLY A 282 6.13 15.40 -4.12
CA GLY A 282 5.61 15.91 -5.39
C GLY A 282 4.48 16.93 -5.25
N LYS A 283 3.70 17.07 -6.34
CA LYS A 283 2.88 18.24 -6.69
C LYS A 283 1.90 18.70 -5.61
N TYR A 284 1.32 17.76 -4.87
CA TYR A 284 0.23 18.00 -3.94
C TYR A 284 0.66 17.92 -2.46
N THR A 285 1.96 17.72 -2.20
CA THR A 285 2.52 17.48 -0.87
C THR A 285 2.08 18.52 0.16
N SER A 286 2.23 19.82 -0.13
CA SER A 286 1.88 20.91 0.80
C SER A 286 0.37 21.00 1.12
N GLN A 287 -0.49 20.50 0.24
CA GLN A 287 -1.94 20.45 0.49
C GLN A 287 -2.30 19.23 1.33
N MET A 288 -1.78 18.06 0.96
CA MET A 288 -2.00 16.80 1.65
C MET A 288 -1.46 16.80 3.08
N GLU A 289 -0.26 17.37 3.30
CA GLU A 289 0.36 17.50 4.63
C GLU A 289 -0.55 18.24 5.63
N LYS A 290 -1.27 19.25 5.17
CA LYS A 290 -2.15 20.04 6.06
C LYS A 290 -3.40 19.27 6.45
N LYS A 291 -3.86 18.33 5.62
CA LYS A 291 -5.12 17.61 5.79
C LYS A 291 -4.94 16.28 6.52
N ILE A 292 -3.88 15.53 6.21
CA ILE A 292 -3.71 14.16 6.70
C ILE A 292 -3.24 14.15 8.16
N ARG A 293 -4.01 13.49 9.04
CA ARG A 293 -3.68 13.24 10.46
C ARG A 293 -3.81 11.77 10.81
N SER A 294 -4.73 11.06 10.17
CA SER A 294 -5.00 9.65 10.30
C SER A 294 -5.07 9.00 8.92
N ILE A 295 -4.90 7.68 8.85
CA ILE A 295 -4.95 6.92 7.59
C ILE A 295 -6.28 7.09 6.84
N VAL A 296 -7.38 7.35 7.55
CA VAL A 296 -8.71 7.59 6.97
C VAL A 296 -8.79 8.89 6.18
N ASP A 297 -7.88 9.85 6.43
CA ASP A 297 -7.91 11.14 5.74
C ASP A 297 -7.37 11.05 4.31
N ILE A 298 -6.58 10.02 3.98
CA ILE A 298 -5.83 9.91 2.72
C ILE A 298 -6.76 9.95 1.49
N PRO A 299 -7.85 9.15 1.40
CA PRO A 299 -8.78 9.24 0.27
C PRO A 299 -9.36 10.63 0.09
N SER A 300 -9.78 11.27 1.18
CA SER A 300 -10.34 12.62 1.12
C SER A 300 -9.30 13.68 0.70
N ALA A 301 -8.02 13.47 1.03
CA ALA A 301 -6.95 14.35 0.57
C ALA A 301 -6.67 14.18 -0.94
N ILE A 302 -6.82 12.96 -1.46
CA ILE A 302 -6.75 12.70 -2.90
C ILE A 302 -7.95 13.34 -3.63
N TYR A 303 -9.16 13.24 -3.08
CA TYR A 303 -10.35 13.83 -3.69
C TYR A 303 -10.23 15.36 -3.79
N ASP A 304 -9.78 16.04 -2.73
CA ASP A 304 -9.59 17.49 -2.73
C ASP A 304 -8.64 17.97 -3.84
N VAL A 305 -7.48 17.33 -3.98
CA VAL A 305 -6.46 17.76 -4.95
C VAL A 305 -6.87 17.46 -6.40
N LEU A 306 -7.81 16.53 -6.58
CA LEU A 306 -8.42 16.21 -7.88
C LEU A 306 -9.72 16.99 -8.12
N GLY A 307 -10.19 17.80 -7.15
CA GLY A 307 -11.43 18.56 -7.25
C GLY A 307 -12.69 17.70 -7.24
N ILE A 308 -12.65 16.53 -6.61
CA ILE A 308 -13.80 15.63 -6.45
C ILE A 308 -14.59 16.05 -5.20
N ASP A 309 -15.86 16.38 -5.39
CA ASP A 309 -16.80 16.66 -4.30
C ASP A 309 -17.65 15.40 -4.02
N ILE A 310 -17.41 14.77 -2.87
CA ILE A 310 -18.10 13.56 -2.44
C ILE A 310 -18.40 13.59 -0.95
N GLU A 311 -19.64 13.27 -0.60
CA GLU A 311 -20.06 13.10 0.79
C GLU A 311 -19.82 11.63 1.24
N LEU A 312 -18.84 11.44 2.12
CA LEU A 312 -18.57 10.17 2.79
C LEU A 312 -19.44 10.05 4.04
N ARG A 313 -20.37 9.08 4.06
CA ARG A 313 -21.39 8.96 5.11
C ARG A 313 -21.19 7.72 5.98
N ASP A 314 -20.38 7.83 7.02
CA ASP A 314 -20.17 6.77 8.02
C ASP A 314 -21.50 6.24 8.62
N GLU A 315 -22.45 7.13 8.84
CA GLU A 315 -23.73 6.86 9.55
C GLU A 315 -24.60 5.82 8.85
N GLU A 316 -24.47 5.68 7.53
CA GLU A 316 -25.22 4.69 6.75
C GLU A 316 -24.91 3.26 7.19
N PHE A 317 -23.70 3.01 7.68
CA PHE A 317 -23.22 1.68 8.03
C PHE A 317 -23.31 1.36 9.53
N MET A 318 -23.57 2.37 10.37
CA MET A 318 -23.69 2.16 11.82
C MET A 318 -24.99 1.45 12.24
N LYS A 319 -26.04 1.50 11.41
CA LYS A 319 -27.36 0.89 11.74
C LYS A 319 -27.43 -0.63 11.51
N GLU A 320 -26.44 -1.22 10.86
CA GLU A 320 -26.43 -2.64 10.48
C GLU A 320 -25.58 -3.53 11.41
N VAL A 321 -25.13 -3.03 12.56
CA VAL A 321 -24.22 -3.74 13.49
C VAL A 321 -25.00 -4.58 14.53
N PHE A 322 -26.31 -4.76 14.35
CA PHE A 322 -27.17 -5.57 15.23
C PHE A 322 -27.60 -6.88 14.57
#